data_AF-A0A844MH60-F1
#
_entry.id   AF-A0A844MH60-F1
#
_cell.length_a   1.000
_cell.length_b   1.000
_cell.length_c   1.000
_cell.angle_alpha   90.00
_cell.angle_beta   90.00
_cell.angle_gamma   90.00
#
_symmetry.space_group_name_H-M   'P 1'
#
loop_
_entity.id
_entity.type
_entity.pdbx_description
1 polymer ?
#
loop_
_entity_poly.entity_id
_entity_poly.type
_entity_poly.pdbx_seq_one_letter_code
_entity_poly.pdbx_strand_id
1 'polypeptide(L)' 'MDIQKVLREQGIIYSEPEIMSGTPVFVGTRVPLQFLKCLRFLAKVEQQELFVQSSLHAKLDGNSLKSLL' A
#
# COMPACT_ATOMS: atom_id res chain seq x y z
N MET A 1 -0.36 10.68 23.56
CA MET A 1 0.74 10.28 22.66
C MET A 1 0.50 10.93 21.32
N ASP A 2 1.41 11.79 20.86
CA ASP A 2 1.30 12.44 19.55
C ASP A 2 1.93 11.53 18.50
N ILE A 3 1.08 10.90 17.68
CA ILE A 3 1.53 9.98 16.63
C ILE A 3 2.42 10.69 15.60
N GLN A 4 2.21 11.97 15.32
CA GLN A 4 3.05 12.68 14.36
C GLN A 4 4.47 12.90 14.89
N LYS A 5 4.61 13.11 16.20
CA LYS A 5 5.93 13.21 16.84
C LYS A 5 6.72 11.91 16.66
N VAL A 6 6.09 10.77 16.96
CA VAL A 6 6.72 9.44 16.78
C VAL A 6 7.09 9.20 15.31
N LEU A 7 6.19 9.51 14.37
CA LEU A 7 6.46 9.33 12.94
C LEU A 7 7.59 10.24 12.41
N ARG A 8 7.72 11.46 12.96
CA ARG A 8 8.86 12.36 12.66
C ARG A 8 10.16 11.81 13.23
N GLU A 9 10.17 11.38 14.49
CA GLU A 9 11.35 10.81 15.15
C GLU A 9 11.83 9.53 14.45
N GLN A 10 10.92 8.76 13.84
CA GLN A 10 11.25 7.59 13.03
C GLN A 10 11.61 7.91 11.56
N GLY A 11 11.60 9.18 11.16
CA GLY A 11 11.94 9.59 9.79
C GLY A 11 10.93 9.11 8.73
N ILE A 12 9.70 8.80 9.12
CA ILE A 12 8.65 8.32 8.22
C ILE A 12 7.96 9.51 7.53
N ILE A 13 7.78 10.60 8.28
CA ILE A 13 7.23 11.85 7.78
C ILE A 13 8.20 13.00 8.02
N TYR A 14 8.16 13.99 7.15
CA TYR A 14 8.80 15.29 7.40
C TYR A 14 7.81 16.42 7.08
N SER A 15 8.14 17.61 7.55
CA SER A 15 7.29 18.80 7.48
C SER A 15 8.21 20.01 7.44
N GLU A 16 8.37 20.58 6.25
CA GLU A 16 9.23 21.73 5.98
C GLU A 16 8.40 22.80 5.26
N PRO A 17 8.58 24.10 5.56
CA PRO A 17 7.87 25.19 4.90
C PRO A 17 7.94 25.13 3.37
N GLU A 18 9.08 24.68 2.85
CA GLU A 18 9.38 24.55 1.43
C GLU A 18 8.57 23.42 0.76
N ILE A 19 8.06 22.46 1.54
CA ILE A 19 7.26 21.35 1.03
C ILE A 19 5.82 21.42 1.53
N MET A 20 4.90 21.63 0.58
CA MET A 20 3.46 21.72 0.82
C MET A 20 3.11 22.67 1.98
N SER A 21 3.86 23.77 2.10
CA SER A 21 3.67 24.80 3.12
C SER A 21 3.77 24.28 4.56
N GLY A 22 4.66 23.31 4.81
CA GLY A 22 4.81 22.67 6.12
C GLY A 22 3.79 21.56 6.40
N THR A 23 2.95 21.18 5.44
CA THR A 23 2.07 20.03 5.61
C THR A 23 2.90 18.76 5.78
N PRO A 24 2.69 17.93 6.83
CA PRO A 24 3.43 16.69 6.99
C PRO A 24 3.18 15.72 5.83
N VAL A 25 4.25 15.24 5.20
CA VAL A 25 4.22 14.29 4.07
C VAL A 25 5.09 13.07 4.37
N PHE A 26 4.80 11.94 3.72
CA PHE A 26 5.69 10.77 3.81
C PHE A 26 7.00 11.03 3.07
N VAL A 27 8.12 10.68 3.70
CA VAL A 27 9.45 10.82 3.10
C VAL A 27 9.52 10.10 1.76
N GLY A 28 10.16 10.73 0.77
CA GLY A 28 10.24 10.21 -0.60
C GLY A 28 8.95 10.39 -1.42
N THR A 29 7.91 11.02 -0.86
CA THR A 29 6.64 11.27 -1.55
C THR A 29 6.19 12.72 -1.36
N ARG A 30 5.22 13.14 -2.19
CA ARG A 30 4.42 14.34 -1.94
C ARG A 30 3.02 14.01 -1.43
N VAL A 31 2.87 12.88 -0.73
CA VAL A 31 1.59 12.42 -0.19
C VAL A 31 1.45 12.93 1.25
N PRO A 32 0.48 13.81 1.55
CA PRO A 32 0.24 14.28 2.90
C PRO A 32 -0.20 13.16 3.85
N LEU A 33 0.22 13.24 5.11
CA LEU A 33 -0.13 12.28 6.16
C LEU A 33 -1.65 12.11 6.32
N GLN A 34 -2.45 13.16 6.07
CA GLN A 34 -3.90 13.10 6.14
C GLN A 34 -4.52 12.08 5.16
N PHE A 35 -3.81 11.76 4.06
CA PHE A 35 -4.21 10.73 3.11
C PHE A 35 -3.85 9.31 3.54
N LEU A 36 -3.26 9.11 4.73
CA LEU A 36 -3.00 7.77 5.27
C LEU A 36 -4.25 6.87 5.24
N LYS A 37 -5.43 7.44 5.47
CA LYS A 37 -6.71 6.71 5.37
C LYS A 37 -6.97 6.22 3.94
N CYS A 38 -6.56 6.98 2.93
CA CYS A 38 -6.68 6.64 1.51
C CYS A 38 -5.57 5.68 1.05
N LEU A 39 -4.37 5.74 1.64
CA LEU A 39 -3.29 4.79 1.32
C LEU A 39 -3.67 3.33 1.59
N ARG A 40 -4.52 3.08 2.60
CA ARG A 40 -5.09 1.74 2.84
C ARG A 40 -5.91 1.22 1.66
N PHE A 41 -6.55 2.11 0.89
CA PHE A 41 -7.27 1.71 -0.32
C PHE A 41 -6.30 1.40 -1.45
N LEU A 42 -5.24 2.19 -1.64
CA LEU A 42 -4.23 1.95 -2.68
C LEU A 42 -3.48 0.64 -2.44
N ALA A 43 -3.07 0.36 -1.20
CA ALA A 43 -2.41 -0.90 -0.84
C ALA A 43 -3.33 -2.13 -1.05
N LYS A 44 -4.65 -1.96 -0.94
CA LYS A 44 -5.61 -3.03 -1.24
C LYS A 44 -5.75 -3.32 -2.72
N VAL A 45 -5.61 -2.31 -3.59
CA VAL A 45 -5.64 -2.50 -5.04
C VAL A 45 -4.46 -3.36 -5.48
N GLU A 46 -3.27 -3.14 -4.91
CA GLU A 46 -2.08 -3.93 -5.21
C GLU A 46 -2.18 -5.39 -4.71
N GLN A 47 -2.79 -5.62 -3.53
CA GLN A 47 -3.02 -6.97 -3.01
C GLN A 47 -4.09 -7.77 -3.77
N GLN A 48 -5.03 -7.10 -4.43
CA GLN A 48 -6.02 -7.79 -5.28
C GLN A 48 -5.40 -8.33 -6.57
N GLU A 49 -4.42 -7.64 -7.15
CA GLU A 49 -3.70 -8.16 -8.33
C GLU A 49 -2.94 -9.46 -8.01
N LEU A 50 -2.30 -9.52 -6.84
CA LEU A 50 -1.60 -10.72 -6.38
C LEU A 50 -2.57 -11.91 -6.16
N PHE A 51 -3.78 -11.66 -5.66
CA PHE A 51 -4.82 -12.70 -5.50
C PHE A 51 -5.32 -13.23 -6.84
N VAL A 52 -5.50 -12.36 -7.84
CA VAL A 52 -5.91 -12.74 -9.20
C VAL A 52 -4.82 -13.58 -9.88
N GLN A 53 -3.55 -13.17 -9.78
CA GLN A 53 -2.42 -13.94 -10.33
C GLN A 53 -2.26 -15.31 -9.68
N SER A 54 -2.41 -15.39 -8.35
CA SER A 54 -2.35 -16.66 -7.60
C SER A 54 -3.50 -17.61 -7.99
N SER A 55 -4.69 -17.05 -8.21
CA SER A 55 -5.88 -17.81 -8.62
C SER A 55 -5.81 -18.29 -10.07
N LEU A 56 -5.12 -17.56 -10.95
CA LEU A 56 -4.85 -17.98 -12.34
C LEU A 56 -3.80 -19.11 -12.41
N HIS A 57 -2.72 -19.03 -11.62
CA HIS A 57 -1.70 -20.09 -11.58
C HIS A 57 -2.30 -21.41 -11.04
N ALA A 58 -3.08 -21.34 -9.95
CA ALA A 58 -3.75 -22.52 -9.38
C ALA A 58 -4.80 -23.16 -10.30
N LYS A 59 -5.33 -22.41 -11.29
CA LYS A 59 -6.29 -22.93 -12.27
C LYS A 59 -5.62 -23.66 -13.45
N LEU A 60 -4.37 -23.33 -13.75
CA LEU A 60 -3.63 -23.89 -14.90
C LEU A 60 -2.94 -25.22 -14.59
N ASP A 61 -2.67 -25.52 -13.31
CA ASP A 61 -2.04 -26.78 -12.89
C ASP A 61 -3.05 -27.92 -12.58
N GLY A 62 -4.35 -27.66 -12.72
CA GLY A 62 -5.40 -28.53 -12.19
C GLY A 62 -6.55 -28.80 -13.17
N ASN A 63 -6.27 -29.24 -14.40
CA ASN A 63 -7.25 -30.06 -15.12
C ASN A 63 -6.65 -30.92 -16.24
N SER A 64 -6.01 -32.02 -15.83
CA SER A 64 -6.05 -33.27 -16.59
C SER A 64 -7.49 -33.77 -16.61
N LEU A 65 -8.23 -33.36 -17.64
CA LEU A 65 -9.67 -33.60 -17.81
C LEU A 65 -10.02 -35.02 -18.29
N LYS A 66 -9.29 -36.06 -17.85
CA LYS A 66 -9.54 -37.47 -18.24
C LYS A 66 -9.07 -38.48 -17.18
N SER A 67 -9.80 -38.65 -16.07
CA SER A 67 -9.76 -39.92 -15.31
C SER A 67 -10.98 -40.18 -14.42
N LEU A 68 -12.12 -39.54 -14.66
CA LEU A 68 -13.38 -39.85 -13.94
C LEU A 68 -14.55 -40.01 -14.92
N LEU A 69 -14.36 -40.93 -15.88
CA LEU A 69 -15.41 -41.76 -16.46
C LEU A 69 -14.98 -43.22 -16.26
#